data_AF-A0A3D4Q7U9-F1
#
_entry.id   AF-A0A3D4Q7U9-F1
#
_cell.length_a   1.000
_cell.length_b   1.000
_cell.length_c   1.000
_cell.angle_alpha   90.00
_cell.angle_beta   90.00
_cell.angle_gamma   90.00
#
_symmetry.space_group_name_H-M   'P 1'
#
loop_
_entity.id
_entity.type
_entity.pdbx_description
1 polymer ?
#
loop_
_entity_poly.entity_id
_entity_poly.type
_entity_poly.pdbx_seq_one_letter_code
_entity_poly.pdbx_strand_id
1 'polypeptide(L)'
;MGTELYEEIRELNPNVENVVLTLLEGEGFGEKALSSNRELVWTSEPQGFFAEHRAEAAAVADSGLLEIAGKRVYVELLGHAKKLVVLGA
;
A
#
# COMPACT_ATOMS: atom_id res chain seq x y z
N MET A 1 -19.64 3.02 1.42
CA MET A 1 -18.47 2.22 1.84
C MET A 1 -17.36 2.26 0.78
N GLY A 2 -17.08 3.41 0.16
CA GLY A 2 -16.01 3.53 -0.85
C GLY A 2 -15.25 4.86 -0.78
N THR A 3 -15.52 5.67 0.23
CA THR A 3 -14.95 7.02 0.38
C THR A 3 -13.71 7.04 1.26
N GLU A 4 -13.62 6.17 2.28
CA GLU A 4 -12.52 6.21 3.27
C GLU A 4 -11.14 6.06 2.64
N LEU A 5 -10.88 5.01 1.85
CA LEU A 5 -9.57 4.84 1.19
C LEU A 5 -9.22 6.01 0.26
N TYR A 6 -10.19 6.54 -0.47
CA TYR A 6 -9.93 7.67 -1.38
C TYR A 6 -9.63 8.96 -0.61
N GLU A 7 -10.29 9.18 0.53
CA GLU A 7 -10.02 10.30 1.44
C GLU A 7 -8.61 10.19 2.02
N GLU A 8 -8.22 9.01 2.52
CA GLU A 8 -6.87 8.76 3.03
C GLU A 8 -5.80 9.05 1.97
N ILE A 9 -5.97 8.54 0.75
CA ILE A 9 -5.04 8.78 -0.36
C ILE A 9 -4.91 10.28 -0.69
N ARG A 10 -6.00 11.05 -0.59
CA ARG A 10 -6.01 12.49 -0.88
C ARG A 10 -5.23 13.31 0.15
N GLU A 11 -5.11 12.81 1.37
CA GLU A 11 -4.39 13.48 2.46
C GLU A 11 -2.89 13.13 2.47
N LEU A 12 -2.47 12.12 1.70
CA LEU A 12 -1.06 11.73 1.62
C LEU A 12 -0.17 12.74 0.89
N ASN A 13 1.11 12.75 1.28
CA ASN A 13 2.14 13.46 0.56
C ASN A 13 2.42 12.76 -0.80
N PRO A 14 2.17 13.40 -1.95
CA PRO A 14 2.38 12.76 -3.25
C PRO A 14 3.86 12.61 -3.63
N ASN A 15 4.80 13.21 -2.87
CA ASN A 15 6.23 13.16 -3.15
C ASN A 15 6.96 12.02 -2.41
N VAL A 16 6.23 11.19 -1.67
CA VAL A 16 6.77 9.96 -1.07
C VAL A 16 6.16 8.74 -1.75
N GLU A 17 6.78 7.58 -1.50
CA GLU A 17 6.23 6.30 -1.95
C GLU A 17 4.93 6.00 -1.20
N ASN A 18 3.84 5.90 -1.94
CA ASN A 18 2.53 5.56 -1.40
C ASN A 18 2.06 4.28 -2.11
N VAL A 19 1.65 3.26 -1.36
CA VAL A 19 1.23 1.98 -1.93
C VAL A 19 -0.08 1.49 -1.29
N VAL A 20 -0.94 0.87 -2.10
CA VAL A 20 -2.08 0.09 -1.64
C VAL A 20 -1.71 -1.37 -1.65
N LEU A 21 -1.90 -2.03 -0.52
CA LEU A 21 -1.80 -3.47 -0.38
C LEU A 21 -3.21 -4.07 -0.48
N THR A 22 -3.37 -5.17 -1.19
CA THR A 22 -4.62 -5.94 -1.26
C THR A 22 -4.33 -7.41 -0.99
N LEU A 23 -4.94 -7.97 0.05
CA LEU A 23 -4.80 -9.38 0.39
C LEU A 23 -5.55 -10.24 -0.62
N LEU A 24 -4.88 -11.25 -1.19
CA LEU A 24 -5.45 -12.10 -2.24
C LEU A 24 -5.84 -13.50 -1.76
N GLU A 25 -5.76 -13.77 -0.46
CA GLU A 25 -5.94 -15.12 0.09
C GLU A 25 -6.53 -15.14 1.50
N GLY A 26 -7.17 -16.27 1.84
CA GLY A 26 -7.70 -16.54 3.17
C GLY A 26 -8.98 -15.78 3.49
N GLU A 27 -9.32 -15.72 4.77
CA GLU A 27 -10.56 -15.10 5.27
C GLU A 27 -10.61 -13.59 5.04
N GLY A 28 -9.46 -12.92 5.01
CA GLY A 28 -9.32 -11.49 4.72
C GLY A 28 -9.22 -11.16 3.22
N PHE A 29 -9.65 -12.05 2.32
CA PHE A 29 -9.57 -11.79 0.88
C PHE A 29 -10.21 -10.43 0.52
N GLY A 30 -9.45 -9.58 -0.14
CA GLY A 30 -9.87 -8.23 -0.52
C GLY A 30 -9.66 -7.16 0.55
N GLU A 31 -9.17 -7.52 1.75
CA GLU A 31 -8.68 -6.55 2.73
C GLU A 31 -7.65 -5.64 2.07
N LYS A 32 -7.70 -4.35 2.43
CA LYS A 32 -6.78 -3.34 1.90
C LYS A 32 -6.02 -2.67 3.02
N ALA A 33 -4.81 -2.24 2.70
CA ALA A 33 -4.09 -1.30 3.54
C ALA A 33 -3.37 -0.27 2.68
N LEU A 34 -3.07 0.86 3.30
CA LEU A 34 -2.36 1.97 2.69
C LEU A 34 -1.06 2.15 3.45
N SER A 35 0.06 2.12 2.72
CA SER A 35 1.35 2.51 3.25
C SER A 35 1.83 3.79 2.59
N SER A 36 2.39 4.70 3.38
CA SER A 36 3.01 5.94 2.93
C SER A 36 4.38 6.05 3.58
N ASN A 37 5.41 6.31 2.78
CA ASN A 37 6.80 6.42 3.23
C ASN A 37 7.25 5.25 4.13
N ARG A 38 6.87 4.02 3.75
CA ARG A 38 7.16 2.79 4.51
C ARG A 38 6.59 2.75 5.92
N GLU A 39 5.46 3.42 6.12
CA GLU A 39 4.64 3.31 7.33
C GLU A 39 3.24 2.88 6.94
N LEU A 40 2.63 1.98 7.71
CA LEU A 40 1.24 1.58 7.50
C LEU A 40 0.32 2.67 8.07
N VAL A 41 -0.33 3.44 7.20
CA VAL A 41 -1.12 4.62 7.63
C VAL A 41 -2.60 4.30 7.78
N TRP A 42 -3.11 3.32 7.04
CA TRP A 42 -4.52 2.93 7.09
C TRP A 42 -4.73 1.45 6.76
N THR A 43 -5.79 0.86 7.30
CA THR A 43 -6.23 -0.52 7.04
C THR A 43 -7.75 -0.53 6.91
N SER A 44 -8.30 -1.27 5.95
CA SER A 44 -9.75 -1.45 5.81
C SER A 44 -10.36 -2.21 6.98
N GLU A 45 -9.58 -3.12 7.57
CA GLU A 45 -9.96 -3.91 8.74
C GLU A 45 -9.00 -3.60 9.90
N PRO A 46 -9.43 -2.86 10.95
CA PRO A 46 -8.54 -2.41 12.03
C PRO A 46 -7.88 -3.54 12.84
N GLN A 47 -8.44 -4.75 12.79
CA GLN A 47 -7.90 -5.97 13.42
C GLN A 47 -7.65 -7.07 12.36
N GLY A 48 -7.51 -6.67 11.10
CA GLY A 48 -7.28 -7.57 9.98
C GLY A 48 -5.82 -8.01 9.84
N PHE A 49 -5.56 -8.71 8.75
CA PHE A 49 -4.25 -9.26 8.42
C PHE A 49 -3.15 -8.20 8.39
N PHE A 50 -3.40 -7.03 7.79
CA PHE A 50 -2.38 -5.98 7.71
C PHE A 50 -2.13 -5.29 9.06
N ALA A 51 -3.12 -5.27 9.95
CA ALA A 51 -2.93 -4.77 11.31
C ALA A 51 -2.05 -5.73 12.14
N GLU A 52 -2.25 -7.03 11.99
CA GLU A 52 -1.42 -8.07 12.63
C GLU A 52 0.02 -8.07 12.10
N HIS A 53 0.21 -7.96 10.79
CA HIS A 53 1.52 -7.98 10.12
C HIS A 53 2.05 -6.59 9.75
N ARG A 54 1.77 -5.59 10.60
CA ARG A 54 2.04 -4.17 10.33
C ARG A 54 3.47 -3.86 9.91
N ALA A 55 4.45 -4.51 10.55
CA ALA A 55 5.87 -4.27 10.24
C ALA A 55 6.26 -4.76 8.85
N GLU A 56 5.77 -5.93 8.44
CA GLU A 56 6.02 -6.48 7.09
C GLU A 56 5.28 -5.67 6.02
N ALA A 57 4.02 -5.31 6.29
CA ALA A 57 3.22 -4.47 5.39
C ALA A 57 3.84 -3.09 5.17
N ALA A 58 4.45 -2.50 6.21
CA ALA A 58 5.16 -1.23 6.13
C ALA A 58 6.51 -1.32 5.41
N ALA A 59 7.18 -2.48 5.44
CA ALA A 59 8.49 -2.69 4.83
C ALA A 59 8.45 -2.94 3.31
N VAL A 60 7.25 -3.01 2.71
CA VAL A 60 7.08 -3.20 1.28
C VAL A 60 7.71 -2.04 0.50
N ALA A 61 8.61 -2.38 -0.43
CA ALA A 61 9.37 -1.41 -1.23
C ALA A 61 9.28 -1.69 -2.75
N ASP A 62 8.43 -2.64 -3.16
CA ASP A 62 8.22 -3.00 -4.56
C ASP A 62 6.72 -3.12 -4.84
N SER A 63 6.36 -3.18 -6.12
CA SER A 63 4.98 -3.29 -6.61
C SER A 63 4.73 -4.61 -7.32
N GLY A 64 3.46 -5.01 -7.44
CA GLY A 64 3.06 -6.27 -8.06
C GLY A 64 2.68 -7.33 -7.03
N LEU A 65 2.93 -8.60 -7.34
CA LEU A 65 2.54 -9.72 -6.49
C LEU A 65 3.67 -10.09 -5.53
N LEU A 66 3.45 -9.87 -4.23
CA LEU A 66 4.40 -10.15 -3.16
C LEU A 66 3.80 -11.12 -2.14
N GLU A 67 4.63 -11.55 -1.20
CA GLU A 67 4.22 -12.38 -0.07
C GLU A 67 4.48 -11.61 1.24
N ILE A 68 3.47 -11.57 2.11
CA ILE A 68 3.56 -11.07 3.48
C ILE A 68 3.08 -12.20 4.37
N ALA A 69 3.85 -12.57 5.41
CA ALA A 69 3.50 -13.64 6.33
C ALA A 69 2.95 -14.93 5.66
N GLY A 70 3.52 -15.34 4.52
CA GLY A 70 3.08 -16.54 3.80
C GLY A 70 1.82 -16.40 2.93
N LYS A 71 1.24 -15.19 2.81
CA LYS A 71 0.05 -14.92 1.99
C LYS A 71 0.36 -13.99 0.83
N ARG A 72 -0.27 -14.26 -0.31
CA ARG A 72 -0.17 -13.42 -1.51
C ARG A 72 -0.86 -12.07 -1.32
N VAL A 73 -0.13 -11.01 -1.60
CA VAL A 73 -0.59 -9.62 -1.53
C VAL A 73 -0.28 -8.93 -2.85
N TYR A 74 -1.27 -8.26 -3.41
CA TYR A 74 -1.06 -7.35 -4.52
C TYR A 74 -0.71 -5.96 -4.00
N VAL A 75 0.39 -5.39 -4.49
CA VAL A 75 0.87 -4.07 -4.12
C VAL A 75 0.80 -3.14 -5.31
N GLU A 76 0.07 -2.05 -5.16
CA GLU A 76 -0.14 -1.02 -6.18
C GLU A 76 0.49 0.30 -5.73
N LEU A 77 1.41 0.84 -6.53
CA LEU A 77 1.99 2.16 -6.30
C LEU A 77 0.98 3.26 -6.67
N LEU A 78 0.69 4.14 -5.71
CA LEU A 78 -0.17 5.31 -5.87
C LEU A 78 0.65 6.54 -6.28
N GLY A 79 0.52 6.94 -7.54
CA GLY A 79 1.26 8.09 -8.09
C GLY A 79 1.76 7.81 -9.50
N HIS A 80 1.66 8.81 -10.38
CA HIS A 80 1.69 8.66 -11.85
C HIS A 80 3.10 8.68 -12.46
N ALA A 81 3.18 8.17 -13.71
CA ALA A 81 4.32 7.98 -14.61
C ALA A 81 5.67 8.65 -14.26
N LYS A 82 6.75 7.84 -14.33
CA LYS A 82 8.15 8.26 -14.16
C LYS A 82 8.40 9.63 -14.79
N LYS A 83 8.76 10.63 -13.98
CA LYS A 83 9.33 11.88 -14.48
C LYS A 83 10.74 11.59 -14.98
N LEU A 84 10.93 11.62 -16.31
CA LEU A 84 12.25 11.68 -16.91
C LEU A 84 12.83 13.07 -16.61
N VAL A 85 13.88 13.12 -15.80
CA VAL A 85 14.67 14.32 -15.56
C VAL A 85 15.91 14.23 -16.44
N VAL A 86 15.99 15.05 -17.48
CA VAL A 86 17.21 15.23 -18.27
C VAL A 86 17.96 16.44 -17.71
N LEU A 87 19.16 16.21 -17.19
CA LEU A 87 20.08 17.29 -16.84
C LEU A 87 20.91 17.62 -18.08
N GLY A 88 20.79 18.85 -18.57
CA GLY A 88 21.60 19.37 -19.68
C GLY A 88 23.00 19.77 -19.20
N ALA A 89 24.01 19.57 -20.06
CA ALA A 89 25.38 20.03 -19.86
C ALA A 89 25.52 21.53 -20.13
#